data_AF-A0AAF3FGY5-F1
#
_entry.id   AF-A0AAF3FGY5-F1
#
_cell.length_a   1.000
_cell.length_b   1.000
_cell.length_c   1.000
_cell.angle_alpha   90.00
_cell.angle_beta   90.00
_cell.angle_gamma   90.00
#
_symmetry.space_group_name_H-M   'P 1'
#
loop_
_entity.id
_entity.type
_entity.pdbx_description
1 polymer ?
#
loop_
_entity_poly.entity_id
_entity_poly.type
_entity_poly.pdbx_seq_one_letter_code
_entity_poly.pdbx_strand_id
1 'polypeptide(L)'
;MTTMCALVHWTTTEAAMIEFNVAMEAKTVTQKVFLLKKALGSTFLDPNLQMEREQVRKYLDLVERQTQIEAADSQDKSKLFTDYPKNASLIGQPAIHTLYYSCLYHHDDPTTSQASPQAIKDLCHLNDKQLTWMSIQTLVKQNRWLDIEKALCPRSLLPNLGKTSGYLKANVVPMIHLLRLLHLDNAQPPKDLVCRLCELFPM
;
A
#
# COMPACT_ATOMS: atom_id res chain seq x y z
N MET A 1 47.98 13.02 0.53
CA MET A 1 47.18 13.22 -0.70
C MET A 1 45.89 13.89 -0.27
N THR A 2 46.01 15.16 0.11
CA THR A 2 45.07 15.86 0.98
C THR A 2 44.77 17.20 0.34
N THR A 3 43.98 17.16 -0.73
CA THR A 3 43.65 18.37 -1.50
C THR A 3 42.31 18.16 -2.19
N MET A 4 41.23 18.60 -1.54
CA MET A 4 40.02 19.22 -2.17
C MET A 4 38.83 19.46 -1.20
N CYS A 5 38.98 19.41 0.12
CA CYS A 5 37.84 19.67 1.04
C CYS A 5 37.53 21.15 1.32
N ALA A 6 38.13 22.12 0.62
CA ALA A 6 38.13 23.53 1.06
C ALA A 6 37.28 24.52 0.25
N LEU A 7 36.34 24.08 -0.61
CA LEU A 7 35.62 25.03 -1.48
C LEU A 7 34.09 25.00 -1.47
N VAL A 8 33.46 24.11 -0.71
CA VAL A 8 32.04 24.30 -0.37
C VAL A 8 31.80 23.76 1.04
N HIS A 9 31.53 24.66 1.99
CA HIS A 9 30.94 24.27 3.26
C HIS A 9 29.48 23.90 2.99
N TRP A 10 29.24 22.70 2.47
CA TRP A 10 27.91 22.14 2.49
C TRP A 10 27.56 21.82 3.94
N THR A 11 26.39 22.26 4.39
CA THR A 11 25.80 21.78 5.63
C THR A 11 25.60 20.27 5.55
N THR A 12 25.59 19.56 6.70
CA THR A 12 25.37 18.11 6.69
C THR A 12 24.05 17.73 6.01
N THR A 13 23.03 18.59 6.15
CA THR A 13 21.72 18.45 5.49
C THR A 13 21.84 18.50 3.97
N GLU A 14 22.58 19.45 3.41
CA GLU A 14 22.77 19.54 1.95
C GLU A 14 23.52 18.33 1.40
N ALA A 15 24.56 17.88 2.09
CA ALA A 15 25.29 16.66 1.71
C ALA A 15 24.38 15.42 1.71
N ALA A 16 23.54 15.26 2.75
CA ALA A 16 22.58 14.16 2.85
C ALA A 16 21.52 14.20 1.73
N MET A 17 21.01 15.39 1.41
CA MET A 17 20.06 15.59 0.31
C MET A 17 20.67 15.25 -1.05
N ILE A 18 21.93 15.62 -1.29
CA ILE A 18 22.65 15.26 -2.53
C ILE A 18 22.81 13.74 -2.63
N GLU A 19 23.26 13.06 -1.57
CA GLU A 19 23.40 11.59 -1.59
C GLU A 19 22.05 10.89 -1.80
N PHE A 20 20.97 11.39 -1.18
CA PHE A 20 19.63 10.87 -1.40
C PHE A 20 19.16 11.07 -2.85
N ASN A 21 19.36 12.26 -3.44
CA ASN A 21 19.00 12.53 -4.84
C ASN A 21 19.78 11.63 -5.82
N VAL A 22 21.08 11.43 -5.58
CA VAL A 22 21.90 10.48 -6.36
C VAL A 22 21.33 9.06 -6.28
N ALA A 23 20.83 8.66 -5.10
CA ALA A 23 20.14 7.36 -4.96
C ALA A 23 18.81 7.32 -5.73
N MET A 24 18.06 8.43 -5.78
CA MET A 24 16.78 8.50 -6.51
C MET A 24 16.96 8.38 -8.02
N GLU A 25 18.04 8.94 -8.56
CA GLU A 25 18.42 8.91 -9.98
C GLU A 25 19.12 7.61 -10.43
N ALA A 26 19.30 6.65 -9.51
CA ALA A 26 19.92 5.38 -9.83
C ALA A 26 19.16 4.63 -10.94
N LYS A 27 19.91 4.12 -11.93
CA LYS A 27 19.34 3.46 -13.12
C LYS A 27 18.77 2.07 -12.83
N THR A 28 19.24 1.44 -11.76
CA THR A 28 18.79 0.10 -11.35
C THR A 28 18.41 0.09 -9.89
N VAL A 29 17.50 -0.82 -9.54
CA VAL A 29 17.02 -1.00 -8.15
C VAL A 29 18.17 -1.44 -7.24
N THR A 30 19.04 -2.33 -7.71
CA THR A 30 20.24 -2.76 -6.96
C THR A 30 21.14 -1.58 -6.64
N GLN A 31 21.38 -0.69 -7.61
CA GLN A 31 22.16 0.53 -7.40
C GLN A 31 21.46 1.48 -6.43
N LYS A 32 20.14 1.67 -6.55
CA LYS A 32 19.33 2.48 -5.63
C LYS A 32 19.46 1.99 -4.18
N VAL A 33 19.23 0.70 -3.95
CA VAL A 33 19.35 0.05 -2.63
C VAL A 33 20.76 0.22 -2.06
N PHE A 34 21.79 0.00 -2.87
CA PHE A 34 23.18 0.20 -2.45
C PHE A 34 23.45 1.65 -2.02
N LEU A 35 23.03 2.64 -2.83
CA LEU A 35 23.25 4.05 -2.55
C LEU A 35 22.48 4.53 -1.31
N LEU A 36 21.24 4.07 -1.13
CA LEU A 36 20.44 4.36 0.07
C LEU A 36 21.11 3.79 1.34
N LYS A 37 21.58 2.54 1.29
CA LYS A 37 22.31 1.92 2.42
C LYS A 37 23.60 2.67 2.73
N LYS A 38 24.33 3.10 1.69
CA LYS A 38 25.53 3.93 1.84
C LYS A 38 25.19 5.23 2.56
N ALA A 39 24.21 5.99 2.07
CA ALA A 39 23.81 7.28 2.66
C ALA A 39 23.38 7.12 4.13
N LEU A 40 22.61 6.07 4.45
CA LEU A 40 22.19 5.75 5.83
C LEU A 40 23.36 5.40 6.77
N GLY A 41 24.48 4.95 6.22
CA GLY A 41 25.71 4.63 6.94
C GLY A 41 26.79 5.72 6.89
N SER A 42 26.51 6.85 6.24
CA SER A 42 27.42 8.01 6.14
C SER A 42 26.72 9.30 6.56
N THR A 43 26.08 9.99 5.63
CA THR A 43 25.55 11.35 5.79
C THR A 43 24.39 11.41 6.77
N PHE A 44 23.51 10.40 6.79
CA PHE A 44 22.39 10.34 7.72
C PHE A 44 22.76 9.82 9.12
N LEU A 45 24.04 9.58 9.42
CA LEU A 45 24.47 9.27 10.79
C LEU A 45 24.49 10.49 11.71
N ASP A 46 24.41 11.70 11.16
CA ASP A 46 24.33 12.94 11.94
C ASP A 46 23.14 12.88 12.93
N PRO A 47 23.37 13.10 14.24
CA PRO A 47 22.30 13.16 15.24
C PRO A 47 21.21 14.20 14.94
N ASN A 48 21.49 15.22 14.14
CA ASN A 48 20.51 16.23 13.74
C ASN A 48 19.58 15.76 12.61
N LEU A 49 19.88 14.63 11.95
CA LEU A 49 19.13 14.10 10.80
C LEU A 49 18.34 12.82 11.14
N GLN A 50 18.04 12.56 12.41
CA GLN A 50 17.39 11.30 12.80
C GLN A 50 16.01 11.12 12.15
N MET A 51 15.22 12.19 12.03
CA MET A 51 13.90 12.12 11.40
C MET A 51 14.01 11.74 9.92
N GLU A 52 14.89 12.39 9.17
CA GLU A 52 15.13 12.13 7.76
C GLU A 52 15.72 10.73 7.57
N ARG A 53 16.64 10.31 8.44
CA ARG A 53 17.19 8.95 8.46
C ARG A 53 16.08 7.91 8.59
N GLU A 54 15.13 8.12 9.49
CA GLU A 54 13.97 7.23 9.65
C GLU A 54 13.11 7.17 8.38
N GLN A 55 12.89 8.31 7.70
CA GLN A 55 12.13 8.32 6.43
C GLN A 55 12.87 7.58 5.32
N VAL A 56 14.18 7.80 5.18
CA VAL A 56 15.02 7.11 4.18
C VAL A 56 15.09 5.61 4.47
N ARG A 57 15.16 5.21 5.75
CA ARG A 57 15.09 3.82 6.19
C ARG A 57 13.76 3.17 5.81
N LYS A 58 12.63 3.82 6.11
CA LYS A 58 11.29 3.35 5.72
C LYS A 58 11.14 3.19 4.21
N TYR A 59 11.67 4.15 3.44
CA TYR A 59 11.67 4.07 1.99
C TYR A 59 12.52 2.91 1.47
N LEU A 60 13.71 2.69 2.04
CA LEU A 60 14.57 1.56 1.71
C LEU A 60 13.85 0.22 1.98
N ASP A 61 13.26 0.06 3.16
CA ASP A 61 12.54 -1.16 3.56
C ASP A 61 11.36 -1.44 2.60
N LEU A 62 10.65 -0.39 2.17
CA LEU A 62 9.58 -0.50 1.15
C LEU A 62 10.13 -0.97 -0.21
N VAL A 63 11.21 -0.36 -0.72
CA VAL A 63 11.80 -0.74 -2.02
C VAL A 63 12.32 -2.17 -2.00
N GLU A 64 12.94 -2.60 -0.91
CA GLU A 64 13.39 -3.99 -0.75
C GLU A 64 12.20 -4.97 -0.75
N ARG A 65 11.11 -4.64 -0.05
CA ARG A 65 9.88 -5.43 -0.07
C ARG A 65 9.28 -5.52 -1.47
N GLN A 66 9.15 -4.40 -2.18
CA GLN A 66 8.62 -4.36 -3.54
C GLN A 66 9.46 -5.21 -4.50
N THR A 67 10.78 -5.19 -4.33
CA THR A 67 11.70 -6.00 -5.15
C THR A 67 11.44 -7.50 -4.98
N GLN A 68 11.22 -7.95 -3.74
CA GLN A 68 10.91 -9.35 -3.45
C GLN A 68 9.57 -9.77 -4.06
N ILE A 69 8.54 -8.94 -3.91
CA ILE A 69 7.19 -9.20 -4.45
C ILE A 69 7.22 -9.22 -5.98
N GLU A 70 7.82 -8.21 -6.61
CA GLU A 70 7.90 -8.12 -8.07
C GLU A 70 8.64 -9.32 -8.67
N ALA A 71 9.72 -9.77 -8.03
CA ALA A 71 10.47 -10.95 -8.47
C ALA A 71 9.61 -12.22 -8.41
N ALA A 72 8.89 -12.44 -7.30
CA ALA A 72 7.97 -13.58 -7.17
C ALA A 72 6.84 -13.53 -8.21
N ASP A 73 6.18 -12.37 -8.33
CA ASP A 73 5.01 -12.19 -9.19
C ASP A 73 5.37 -12.16 -10.69
N SER A 74 6.62 -11.85 -11.04
CA SER A 74 7.08 -11.95 -12.44
C SER A 74 7.05 -13.37 -13.00
N GLN A 75 7.03 -14.37 -12.10
CA GLN A 75 6.97 -15.79 -12.45
C GLN A 75 5.57 -16.36 -12.31
N ASP A 76 4.62 -15.62 -11.71
CA ASP A 76 3.26 -16.08 -11.52
C ASP A 76 2.47 -16.01 -12.84
N LYS A 77 1.77 -17.10 -13.14
CA LYS A 77 0.92 -17.28 -14.32
C LYS A 77 -0.54 -17.50 -13.92
N SER A 78 -0.90 -17.15 -12.70
CA SER A 78 -2.26 -17.24 -12.20
C SER A 78 -3.22 -16.44 -13.09
N LYS A 79 -4.48 -16.88 -13.12
CA LYS A 79 -5.56 -16.22 -13.87
C LYS A 79 -5.71 -14.75 -13.48
N LEU A 80 -5.36 -14.41 -12.24
CA LEU A 80 -5.46 -13.05 -11.71
C LEU A 80 -4.56 -12.06 -12.45
N PHE A 81 -3.31 -12.42 -12.76
CA PHE A 81 -2.41 -11.58 -13.57
C PHE A 81 -2.79 -11.54 -15.06
N THR A 82 -3.64 -12.45 -15.52
CA THR A 82 -4.22 -12.41 -16.87
C THR A 82 -5.43 -11.49 -16.92
N ASP A 83 -6.34 -11.62 -15.94
CA ASP A 83 -7.55 -10.79 -15.82
C ASP A 83 -7.18 -9.32 -15.47
N TYR A 84 -6.09 -9.14 -14.72
CA TYR A 84 -5.56 -7.84 -14.30
C TYR A 84 -4.05 -7.77 -14.61
N PRO A 85 -3.65 -7.40 -15.83
CA PRO A 85 -2.25 -7.30 -16.18
C PRO A 85 -1.55 -6.15 -15.47
N LYS A 86 -0.26 -6.37 -15.12
CA LYS A 86 0.61 -5.33 -14.58
C LYS A 86 0.96 -4.32 -15.68
N ASN A 87 0.60 -3.05 -15.46
CA ASN A 87 0.87 -1.97 -16.42
C ASN A 87 2.14 -1.17 -16.09
N ALA A 88 2.73 -1.37 -14.91
CA ALA A 88 3.93 -0.71 -14.44
C ALA A 88 4.64 -1.57 -13.39
N SER A 89 5.90 -1.28 -13.15
CA SER A 89 6.64 -1.86 -12.02
C SER A 89 6.08 -1.36 -10.69
N LEU A 90 6.01 -2.28 -9.72
CA LEU A 90 5.70 -2.02 -8.33
C LEU A 90 6.85 -1.27 -7.63
N ILE A 91 8.08 -1.47 -8.08
CA ILE A 91 9.27 -0.93 -7.42
C ILE A 91 9.31 0.59 -7.53
N GLY A 92 9.50 1.26 -6.39
CA GLY A 92 9.51 2.72 -6.28
C GLY A 92 8.11 3.35 -6.17
N GLN A 93 7.05 2.56 -6.25
CA GLN A 93 5.69 3.07 -6.05
C GLN A 93 5.47 3.52 -4.60
N PRO A 94 4.58 4.49 -4.33
CA PRO A 94 4.24 4.89 -2.98
C PRO A 94 3.66 3.74 -2.14
N ALA A 95 3.78 3.83 -0.81
CA ALA A 95 3.26 2.85 0.14
C ALA A 95 1.77 2.50 -0.11
N ILE A 96 0.93 3.51 -0.35
CA ILE A 96 -0.51 3.30 -0.60
C ILE A 96 -0.77 2.53 -1.91
N HIS A 97 0.06 2.74 -2.94
CA HIS A 97 -0.04 2.00 -4.19
C HIS A 97 0.44 0.54 -4.02
N THR A 98 1.47 0.34 -3.19
CA THR A 98 1.95 -1.01 -2.83
C THR A 98 0.89 -1.78 -2.04
N LEU A 99 0.18 -1.09 -1.15
CA LEU A 99 -0.96 -1.67 -0.44
C LEU A 99 -2.10 -2.01 -1.40
N TYR A 100 -2.45 -1.12 -2.34
CA TYR A 100 -3.43 -1.41 -3.39
C TYR A 100 -3.03 -2.66 -4.20
N TYR A 101 -1.78 -2.72 -4.66
CA TYR A 101 -1.25 -3.87 -5.39
C TYR A 101 -1.42 -5.17 -4.59
N SER A 102 -1.05 -5.13 -3.31
CA SER A 102 -1.17 -6.28 -2.40
C SER A 102 -2.63 -6.68 -2.17
N CYS A 103 -3.54 -5.72 -2.05
CA CYS A 103 -4.98 -6.00 -1.98
C CYS A 103 -5.52 -6.60 -3.27
N LEU A 104 -4.94 -6.27 -4.43
CA LEU A 104 -5.40 -6.78 -5.72
C LEU A 104 -4.90 -8.20 -5.97
N TYR A 105 -3.60 -8.46 -5.78
CA TYR A 105 -2.98 -9.72 -6.18
C TYR A 105 -2.83 -10.73 -5.05
N HIS A 106 -2.74 -10.25 -3.81
CA HIS A 106 -2.39 -11.06 -2.63
C HIS A 106 -3.48 -10.99 -1.54
N HIS A 107 -4.74 -10.73 -1.93
CA HIS A 107 -5.85 -10.53 -0.99
C HIS A 107 -6.05 -11.71 -0.03
N ASP A 108 -6.00 -12.92 -0.60
CA ASP A 108 -6.29 -14.17 0.10
C ASP A 108 -5.04 -14.81 0.73
N ASP A 109 -3.88 -14.15 0.61
CA ASP A 109 -2.65 -14.63 1.20
C ASP A 109 -2.74 -14.67 2.73
N PRO A 110 -2.11 -15.67 3.38
CA PRO A 110 -2.03 -15.70 4.83
C PRO A 110 -1.23 -14.51 5.34
N THR A 111 -1.49 -14.08 6.57
CA THR A 111 -0.78 -12.95 7.22
C THR A 111 0.73 -13.18 7.38
N THR A 112 1.19 -14.42 7.26
CA THR A 112 2.63 -14.77 7.22
C THR A 112 3.30 -14.40 5.89
N SER A 113 2.52 -14.25 4.82
CA SER A 113 3.01 -13.80 3.51
C SER A 113 3.47 -12.36 3.60
N GLN A 114 4.70 -12.12 3.13
CA GLN A 114 5.27 -10.78 3.06
C GLN A 114 4.59 -9.90 2.00
N ALA A 115 3.85 -10.49 1.06
CA ALA A 115 3.07 -9.79 0.06
C ALA A 115 1.63 -9.50 0.52
N SER A 116 1.19 -10.05 1.66
CA SER A 116 -0.17 -9.85 2.14
C SER A 116 -0.48 -8.37 2.43
N PRO A 117 -1.74 -7.92 2.24
CA PRO A 117 -2.15 -6.55 2.57
C PRO A 117 -1.82 -6.14 4.01
N GLN A 118 -1.94 -7.09 4.94
CA GLN A 118 -1.63 -6.88 6.35
C GLN A 118 -0.13 -6.63 6.55
N ALA A 119 0.74 -7.44 5.93
CA ALA A 119 2.19 -7.26 6.02
C ALA A 119 2.64 -5.90 5.44
N ILE A 120 2.04 -5.46 4.33
CA ILE A 120 2.35 -4.14 3.74
C ILE A 120 1.81 -3.00 4.60
N LYS A 121 0.60 -3.13 5.15
CA LYS A 121 0.06 -2.15 6.10
C LYS A 121 1.04 -1.95 7.27
N ASP A 122 1.50 -3.04 7.87
CA ASP A 122 2.36 -3.01 9.04
C ASP A 122 3.76 -2.45 8.70
N LEU A 123 4.35 -2.88 7.58
CA LEU A 123 5.62 -2.35 7.08
C LEU A 123 5.58 -0.83 6.86
N CYS A 124 4.49 -0.33 6.29
CA CYS A 124 4.35 1.08 5.92
C CYS A 124 3.65 1.93 6.99
N HIS A 125 3.32 1.35 8.14
CA HIS A 125 2.56 2.01 9.22
C HIS A 125 1.24 2.66 8.74
N LEU A 126 0.54 1.99 7.82
CA LEU A 126 -0.76 2.44 7.32
C LEU A 126 -1.87 2.08 8.31
N ASN A 127 -2.96 2.84 8.30
CA ASN A 127 -4.07 2.60 9.21
C ASN A 127 -5.12 1.64 8.62
N ASP A 128 -5.99 1.10 9.47
CA ASP A 128 -7.03 0.15 9.05
C ASP A 128 -8.03 0.75 8.07
N LYS A 129 -8.22 2.07 8.09
CA LYS A 129 -9.11 2.74 7.12
C LYS A 129 -8.52 2.68 5.72
N GLN A 130 -7.21 2.92 5.60
CA GLN A 130 -6.48 2.80 4.33
C GLN A 130 -6.52 1.36 3.82
N LEU A 131 -6.24 0.36 4.66
CA LEU A 131 -6.34 -1.05 4.30
C LEU A 131 -7.75 -1.44 3.83
N THR A 132 -8.76 -1.07 4.60
CA THR A 132 -10.16 -1.38 4.28
C THR A 132 -10.58 -0.73 2.95
N TRP A 133 -10.19 0.54 2.73
CA TRP A 133 -10.52 1.25 1.49
C TRP A 133 -9.81 0.64 0.27
N MET A 134 -8.51 0.35 0.35
CA MET A 134 -7.77 -0.30 -0.74
C MET A 134 -8.33 -1.70 -1.05
N SER A 135 -8.71 -2.45 -0.01
CA SER A 135 -9.36 -3.76 -0.17
C SER A 135 -10.70 -3.62 -0.90
N ILE A 136 -11.57 -2.68 -0.49
CA ILE A 136 -12.86 -2.47 -1.18
C ILE A 136 -12.67 -2.08 -2.65
N GLN A 137 -11.73 -1.17 -2.94
CA GLN A 137 -11.42 -0.78 -4.32
C GLN A 137 -11.03 -1.96 -5.21
N THR A 138 -10.17 -2.83 -4.70
CA THR A 138 -9.69 -4.01 -5.45
C THR A 138 -10.76 -5.10 -5.57
N LEU A 139 -11.56 -5.30 -4.52
CA LEU A 139 -12.67 -6.25 -4.54
C LEU A 139 -13.79 -5.81 -5.49
N VAL A 140 -14.09 -4.50 -5.59
CA VAL A 140 -15.04 -3.97 -6.59
C VAL A 140 -14.55 -4.27 -8.00
N LYS A 141 -13.27 -4.01 -8.28
CA LYS A 141 -12.64 -4.32 -9.56
C LYS A 141 -12.69 -5.81 -9.91
N GLN A 142 -12.69 -6.68 -8.88
CA GLN A 142 -12.81 -8.14 -9.00
C GLN A 142 -14.25 -8.66 -8.96
N ASN A 143 -15.26 -7.78 -8.81
CA ASN A 143 -16.65 -8.17 -8.59
C ASN A 143 -16.83 -9.16 -7.41
N ARG A 144 -15.98 -9.07 -6.37
CA ARG A 144 -16.01 -9.93 -5.16
C ARG A 144 -17.00 -9.41 -4.13
N TRP A 145 -18.29 -9.42 -4.50
CA TRP A 145 -19.39 -8.82 -3.74
C TRP A 145 -19.52 -9.32 -2.30
N LEU A 146 -19.38 -10.63 -2.08
CA LEU A 146 -19.47 -11.22 -0.74
C LEU A 146 -18.36 -10.71 0.19
N ASP A 147 -17.16 -10.48 -0.33
CA ASP A 147 -16.04 -10.00 0.47
C ASP A 147 -16.13 -8.49 0.74
N ILE A 148 -16.72 -7.72 -0.19
CA ILE A 148 -17.10 -6.32 0.04
C ILE A 148 -18.11 -6.25 1.19
N GLU A 149 -19.12 -7.12 1.18
CA GLU A 149 -20.13 -7.18 2.24
C GLU A 149 -19.50 -7.49 3.60
N LYS A 150 -18.62 -8.51 3.68
CA LYS A 150 -17.86 -8.82 4.91
C LYS A 150 -16.98 -7.66 5.36
N ALA A 151 -16.33 -6.94 4.45
CA ALA A 151 -15.46 -5.81 4.77
C ALA A 151 -16.24 -4.62 5.36
N LEU A 152 -17.43 -4.33 4.80
CA LEU A 152 -18.32 -3.27 5.26
C LEU A 152 -19.07 -3.65 6.54
N CYS A 153 -19.46 -4.93 6.66
CA CYS A 153 -20.27 -5.47 7.75
C CYS A 153 -19.66 -6.76 8.34
N PRO A 154 -18.58 -6.67 9.14
CA PRO A 154 -17.88 -7.87 9.65
C PRO A 154 -18.71 -8.74 10.62
N ARG A 155 -19.90 -8.31 11.03
CA ARG A 155 -20.69 -8.91 12.13
C ARG A 155 -22.07 -9.45 11.77
N SER A 156 -22.57 -9.32 10.53
CA SER A 156 -23.97 -9.65 10.24
C SER A 156 -24.15 -10.72 9.17
N LEU A 157 -23.84 -11.97 9.51
CA LEU A 157 -24.45 -13.15 8.86
C LEU A 157 -24.68 -14.26 9.90
N LEU A 158 -25.46 -13.98 10.94
CA LEU A 158 -26.23 -15.00 11.65
C LEU A 158 -27.70 -14.83 11.29
N PRO A 159 -28.44 -15.90 10.94
CA PRO A 159 -29.79 -15.79 10.36
C PRO A 159 -30.89 -15.40 11.36
N ASN A 160 -30.57 -15.14 12.63
CA ASN A 160 -31.57 -14.96 13.67
C ASN A 160 -31.65 -13.50 14.10
N LEU A 161 -32.81 -12.91 13.81
CA LEU A 161 -33.26 -11.62 14.31
C LEU A 161 -33.03 -11.51 15.83
N GLY A 162 -32.27 -10.49 16.22
CA GLY A 162 -32.20 -9.97 17.57
C GLY A 162 -31.70 -8.54 17.49
N LYS A 163 -32.62 -7.58 17.65
CA LYS A 163 -32.35 -6.14 17.73
C LYS A 163 -31.11 -5.88 18.61
N THR A 164 -30.06 -5.28 18.07
CA THR A 164 -29.18 -4.31 18.77
C THR A 164 -28.03 -3.85 17.88
N SER A 165 -28.01 -2.54 17.62
CA SER A 165 -26.85 -1.65 17.75
C SER A 165 -25.47 -2.32 17.76
N GLY A 166 -24.78 -2.24 16.63
CA GLY A 166 -23.40 -2.72 16.53
C GLY A 166 -22.74 -2.53 15.17
N TYR A 167 -23.10 -1.49 14.41
CA TYR A 167 -22.53 -1.16 13.10
C TYR A 167 -21.10 -0.58 13.23
N LEU A 168 -20.20 -1.31 13.89
CA LEU A 168 -18.84 -0.86 14.13
C LEU A 168 -17.94 -1.30 12.96
N LYS A 169 -18.12 -0.59 11.84
CA LYS A 169 -17.14 -0.24 10.78
C LYS A 169 -17.75 0.64 9.67
N ALA A 170 -19.05 0.98 9.77
CA ALA A 170 -19.76 1.84 8.81
C ALA A 170 -19.14 3.24 8.61
N ASN A 171 -18.24 3.69 9.49
CA ASN A 171 -17.53 4.97 9.37
C ASN A 171 -16.15 4.92 8.67
N VAL A 172 -15.77 3.78 8.09
CA VAL A 172 -14.47 3.67 7.39
C VAL A 172 -14.54 4.19 5.96
N VAL A 173 -15.69 4.02 5.29
CA VAL A 173 -15.90 4.44 3.91
C VAL A 173 -17.26 5.12 3.78
N PRO A 174 -17.33 6.43 3.49
CA PRO A 174 -18.59 7.11 3.20
C PRO A 174 -19.31 6.46 2.01
N MET A 175 -20.61 6.22 2.12
CA MET A 175 -21.43 5.59 1.07
C MET A 175 -21.28 6.29 -0.29
N ILE A 176 -21.19 7.63 -0.29
CA ILE A 176 -20.99 8.41 -1.51
C ILE A 176 -19.70 8.02 -2.26
N HIS A 177 -18.63 7.66 -1.54
CA HIS A 177 -17.38 7.20 -2.16
C HIS A 177 -17.51 5.79 -2.71
N LEU A 178 -18.26 4.91 -2.04
CA LEU A 178 -18.55 3.56 -2.53
C LEU A 178 -19.39 3.62 -3.81
N LEU A 179 -20.46 4.40 -3.84
CA LEU A 179 -21.31 4.57 -5.03
C LEU A 179 -20.51 5.16 -6.21
N ARG A 180 -19.66 6.16 -5.93
CA ARG A 180 -18.77 6.73 -6.95
C ARG A 180 -17.80 5.68 -7.50
N LEU A 181 -17.22 4.85 -6.64
CA LEU A 181 -16.31 3.77 -7.04
C LEU A 181 -17.03 2.75 -7.93
N LEU A 182 -18.22 2.29 -7.53
CA LEU A 182 -19.03 1.37 -8.32
C LEU A 182 -19.35 1.93 -9.71
N HIS A 183 -19.69 3.22 -9.77
CA HIS A 183 -19.93 3.91 -11.04
C HIS A 183 -18.67 4.00 -11.92
N LEU A 184 -17.52 4.36 -11.34
CA LEU A 184 -16.26 4.50 -12.07
C LEU A 184 -15.76 3.18 -12.67
N ASP A 185 -15.90 2.08 -11.93
CA ASP A 185 -15.47 0.75 -12.38
C ASP A 185 -16.54 0.03 -13.24
N ASN A 186 -17.65 0.71 -13.58
CA ASN A 186 -18.83 0.11 -14.25
C ASN A 186 -19.28 -1.20 -13.57
N ALA A 187 -19.13 -1.25 -12.25
CA ALA A 187 -19.34 -2.46 -11.49
C ALA A 187 -20.84 -2.71 -11.32
N GLN A 188 -21.28 -3.95 -11.49
CA GLN A 188 -22.69 -4.34 -11.40
C GLN A 188 -22.94 -5.19 -10.14
N PRO A 189 -23.15 -4.55 -8.98
CA PRO A 189 -23.46 -5.27 -7.76
C PRO A 189 -24.81 -6.00 -7.87
N PRO A 190 -24.95 -7.16 -7.22
CA PRO A 190 -26.24 -7.83 -7.07
C PRO A 190 -27.29 -6.89 -6.46
N LYS A 191 -28.53 -6.94 -6.97
CA LYS A 191 -29.62 -6.05 -6.52
C LYS A 191 -29.87 -6.13 -5.02
N ASP A 192 -29.76 -7.32 -4.46
CA ASP A 192 -29.92 -7.59 -3.04
C ASP A 192 -28.82 -6.91 -2.19
N LEU A 193 -27.58 -6.88 -2.68
CA LEU A 193 -26.49 -6.15 -2.04
C LEU A 193 -26.76 -4.64 -2.05
N VAL A 194 -27.23 -4.09 -3.18
CA VAL A 194 -27.60 -2.67 -3.27
C VAL A 194 -28.69 -2.32 -2.26
N CYS A 195 -29.74 -3.14 -2.14
CA CYS A 195 -30.78 -2.94 -1.14
C CYS A 195 -30.22 -2.92 0.29
N ARG A 196 -29.39 -3.90 0.65
CA ARG A 196 -28.75 -3.94 1.98
C ARG A 196 -27.85 -2.73 2.24
N LEU A 197 -27.09 -2.29 1.24
CA LEU A 197 -26.25 -1.09 1.35
C LEU A 197 -27.08 0.19 1.57
N CYS A 198 -28.22 0.33 0.90
CA CYS A 198 -29.14 1.44 1.12
C CYS A 198 -29.76 1.42 2.53
N GLU A 199 -30.06 0.24 3.08
CA GLU A 199 -30.57 0.09 4.45
C GLU A 199 -29.52 0.45 5.51
N LEU A 200 -28.25 0.13 5.25
CA LEU A 200 -27.13 0.38 6.16
C LEU A 200 -26.72 1.86 6.22
N PHE A 201 -27.04 2.64 5.18
CA PHE A 201 -26.67 4.05 5.06
C PHE A 201 -27.89 4.88 4.61
N PRO A 202 -28.88 5.09 5.49
CA PRO A 202 -29.99 5.98 5.18
C PRO A 202 -29.45 7.38 4.90
N MET A 203 -29.85 7.94 3.75
CA MET A 203 -29.49 9.31 3.34
C MET A 203 -30.13 10.36 4.23
#